data_AF-A0A497CRQ6-F1
#
_entry.id   AF-A0A497CRQ6-F1
#
_cell.length_a   1.000
_cell.length_b   1.000
_cell.length_c   1.000
_cell.angle_alpha   90.00
_cell.angle_beta   90.00
_cell.angle_gamma   90.00
#
_symmetry.space_group_name_H-M   'P 1'
#
loop_
_entity.id
_entity.type
_entity.pdbx_description
1 polymer ?
#
loop_
_entity_poly.entity_id
_entity_poly.type
_entity_poly.pdbx_seq_one_letter_code
_entity_poly.pdbx_strand_id
1 'polypeptide(L)'
;MNTLLIILALLFSSLLIVAVVYILMKQFLKQNLRQMEFLNREQDLVKLRLEIDRKKQTEKTSMAIRFQAYERMALFLERINPPNLIPRIMTPGQSAGGLQAQLHRSIRDEYEHNLSQQLYISDVSWVLVQKAKEEVTGLVNLVASKVKSDEDGGKFASEMLTIGFVAKNNPIDVALDGLKEEIRKGF
;
A
#
# COMPACT_ATOMS: atom_id res chain seq x y z
N MET A 1 -4.18 78.92 -54.51
CA MET A 1 -3.09 77.92 -54.42
C MET A 1 -2.73 77.56 -52.98
N ASN A 2 -2.69 78.52 -52.02
CA ASN A 2 -2.38 78.23 -50.60
C ASN A 2 -3.36 77.30 -49.87
N THR A 3 -4.67 77.39 -50.11
CA THR A 3 -5.67 76.59 -49.39
C THR A 3 -5.56 75.09 -49.71
N LEU A 4 -5.31 74.74 -50.97
CA LEU A 4 -5.11 73.36 -51.40
C LEU A 4 -3.87 72.74 -50.73
N LEU A 5 -2.77 73.48 -50.68
CA LEU A 5 -1.53 73.08 -50.00
C LEU A 5 -1.75 72.86 -48.50
N ILE A 6 -2.52 73.75 -47.84
CA ILE A 6 -2.86 73.62 -46.42
C ILE A 6 -3.70 72.37 -46.17
N ILE A 7 -4.72 72.12 -47.00
CA ILE A 7 -5.57 70.90 -46.90
C ILE A 7 -4.71 69.64 -47.09
N LEU A 8 -3.79 69.64 -48.06
CA LEU A 8 -2.88 68.53 -48.33
C LEU A 8 -1.94 68.25 -47.15
N ALA A 9 -1.40 69.31 -46.53
CA ALA A 9 -0.54 69.19 -45.35
C ALA A 9 -1.30 68.66 -44.12
N LEU A 10 -2.57 69.05 -43.94
CA LEU A 10 -3.44 68.55 -42.87
C LEU A 10 -3.81 67.07 -43.07
N LEU A 11 -4.12 66.67 -44.32
CA LEU A 11 -4.38 65.27 -44.67
C LEU A 11 -3.14 64.39 -44.49
N PHE A 12 -1.96 64.89 -44.82
CA PHE A 12 -0.72 64.18 -44.59
C PHE A 12 -0.45 63.98 -43.09
N SER A 13 -0.64 65.03 -42.29
CA SER A 13 -0.47 64.99 -40.84
C SER A 13 -1.44 64.02 -40.16
N SER A 14 -2.72 64.01 -40.58
CA SER A 14 -3.72 63.08 -40.03
C SER A 14 -3.45 61.63 -40.44
N LEU A 15 -3.03 61.38 -41.69
CA LEU A 15 -2.64 60.05 -42.14
C LEU A 15 -1.43 59.51 -41.38
N LEU A 16 -0.45 60.38 -41.10
CA LEU A 16 0.74 60.03 -40.32
C LEU A 16 0.36 59.62 -38.88
N ILE A 17 -0.54 60.36 -38.23
CA ILE A 17 -1.05 60.00 -36.89
C ILE A 17 -1.75 58.64 -36.93
N VAL A 18 -2.64 58.41 -37.91
CA VAL A 18 -3.34 57.12 -38.06
C VAL A 18 -2.36 55.97 -38.26
N ALA A 19 -1.32 56.16 -39.08
CA ALA A 19 -0.29 55.15 -39.31
C ALA A 19 0.49 54.83 -38.01
N VAL A 20 0.89 55.86 -37.25
CA VAL A 20 1.59 55.68 -35.97
C VAL A 20 0.70 54.94 -34.96
N VAL A 21 -0.57 55.36 -34.80
CA VAL A 21 -1.52 54.72 -33.90
C VAL A 21 -1.75 53.27 -34.30
N TYR A 22 -1.90 52.99 -35.60
CA TYR A 22 -2.04 51.62 -36.11
C TYR A 22 -0.83 50.74 -35.76
N ILE A 23 0.40 51.26 -35.95
CA ILE A 23 1.64 50.52 -35.61
C ILE A 23 1.71 50.25 -34.10
N LEU A 24 1.45 51.26 -33.27
CA LEU A 24 1.45 51.12 -31.81
C LEU A 24 0.41 50.10 -31.35
N MET A 25 -0.81 50.17 -31.90
CA MET A 25 -1.89 49.24 -31.56
C MET A 25 -1.56 47.82 -31.98
N LYS A 26 -0.97 47.63 -33.16
CA LYS A 26 -0.49 46.32 -33.62
C LYS A 26 0.61 45.75 -32.70
N GLN A 27 1.53 46.60 -32.24
CA GLN A 27 2.59 46.20 -31.31
C GLN A 27 2.03 45.84 -29.93
N PHE A 28 1.11 46.65 -29.40
CA PHE A 28 0.44 46.41 -28.13
C PHE A 28 -0.35 45.09 -28.14
N LEU A 29 -1.16 44.84 -29.17
CA LEU A 29 -1.89 43.57 -29.32
C LEU A 29 -0.94 42.37 -29.38
N LYS A 30 0.16 42.47 -30.14
CA LYS A 30 1.17 41.41 -30.22
C LYS A 30 1.83 41.13 -28.86
N GLN A 31 2.08 42.17 -28.07
CA GLN A 31 2.66 42.03 -26.73
C GLN A 31 1.67 41.37 -25.77
N ASN A 32 0.40 41.80 -25.77
CA ASN A 32 -0.63 41.20 -24.92
C ASN A 32 -0.88 39.73 -25.26
N LEU A 33 -0.92 39.39 -26.55
CA LEU A 33 -1.07 37.99 -26.98
C LEU A 33 0.07 37.12 -26.44
N ARG A 34 1.32 37.58 -26.54
CA ARG A 34 2.47 36.86 -25.96
C ARG A 34 2.37 36.70 -24.44
N GLN A 35 1.89 37.72 -23.74
CA GLN A 35 1.69 37.66 -22.30
C GLN A 35 0.61 36.64 -21.93
N MET A 36 -0.50 36.61 -22.67
CA MET A 36 -1.57 35.62 -22.47
C MET A 36 -1.08 34.19 -22.78
N GLU A 37 -0.32 34.01 -23.86
CA GLU A 37 0.32 32.72 -24.18
C GLU A 37 1.26 32.25 -23.06
N PHE A 38 2.05 33.16 -22.49
CA PHE A 38 2.93 32.85 -21.36
C PHE A 38 2.12 32.41 -20.12
N LEU A 39 1.09 33.17 -19.76
CA LEU A 39 0.22 32.84 -18.63
C LEU A 39 -0.47 31.48 -18.81
N ASN A 40 -0.94 31.18 -20.02
CA ASN A 40 -1.55 29.88 -20.32
C ASN A 40 -0.54 28.74 -20.15
N ARG A 41 0.69 28.90 -20.65
CA ARG A 41 1.76 27.89 -20.47
C ARG A 41 2.08 27.67 -18.99
N GLU A 42 2.20 28.74 -18.20
CA GLU A 42 2.43 28.63 -16.75
C GLU A 42 1.28 27.90 -16.06
N GLN A 43 0.02 28.20 -16.40
CA GLN A 43 -1.14 27.49 -15.87
C GLN A 43 -1.12 25.99 -16.24
N ASP A 44 -0.77 25.65 -17.47
CA ASP A 44 -0.68 24.26 -17.92
C ASP A 44 0.43 23.50 -17.18
N LEU A 45 1.58 24.15 -16.95
CA LEU A 45 2.67 23.58 -16.13
C LEU A 45 2.23 23.36 -14.68
N VAL A 46 1.48 24.30 -14.08
CA VAL A 46 0.95 24.15 -12.72
C VAL A 46 -0.05 23.00 -12.65
N LYS A 47 -0.97 22.88 -13.61
CA LYS A 47 -1.92 21.75 -13.68
C LYS A 47 -1.19 20.42 -13.78
N LEU A 48 -0.19 20.32 -14.65
CA LEU A 48 0.60 19.10 -14.81
C LEU A 48 1.32 18.73 -13.50
N ARG A 49 1.91 19.71 -12.80
CA ARG A 49 2.54 19.47 -11.49
C ARG A 49 1.54 18.95 -10.46
N LEU A 50 0.37 19.59 -10.35
CA LEU A 50 -0.68 19.15 -9.44
C LEU A 50 -1.18 17.73 -9.75
N GLU A 51 -1.30 17.37 -11.03
CA GLU A 51 -1.66 16.00 -11.42
C GLU A 51 -0.59 14.98 -11.04
N ILE A 52 0.69 15.31 -11.26
CA ILE A 52 1.82 14.47 -10.86
C ILE A 52 1.84 14.30 -9.34
N ASP A 53 1.66 15.37 -8.59
CA ASP A 53 1.68 15.33 -7.12
C ASP A 53 0.49 14.54 -6.57
N ARG A 54 -0.70 14.68 -7.17
CA ARG A 54 -1.87 13.87 -6.82
C ARG A 54 -1.61 12.38 -7.08
N LYS A 55 -1.05 12.03 -8.24
CA LYS A 55 -0.70 10.63 -8.56
C LYS A 55 0.31 10.07 -7.56
N LYS A 56 1.39 10.80 -7.28
CA LYS A 56 2.40 10.43 -6.28
C LYS A 56 1.79 10.25 -4.90
N GLN A 57 0.85 11.10 -4.50
CA GLN A 57 0.17 10.99 -3.21
C GLN A 57 -0.69 9.72 -3.15
N THR A 58 -1.47 9.45 -4.19
CA THR A 58 -2.26 8.21 -4.28
C THR A 58 -1.39 6.96 -4.25
N GLU A 59 -0.27 6.96 -4.99
CA GLU A 59 0.71 5.86 -5.00
C GLU A 59 1.30 5.64 -3.60
N LYS A 60 1.72 6.71 -2.91
CA LYS A 60 2.23 6.63 -1.53
C LYS A 60 1.19 6.04 -0.57
N THR A 61 -0.05 6.50 -0.63
CA THR A 61 -1.13 5.98 0.23
C THR A 61 -1.39 4.50 -0.06
N SER A 62 -1.47 4.11 -1.33
CA SER A 62 -1.66 2.71 -1.70
C SER A 62 -0.50 1.82 -1.24
N MET A 63 0.73 2.30 -1.42
CA MET A 63 1.94 1.61 -0.97
C MET A 63 1.96 1.42 0.55
N ALA A 64 1.58 2.44 1.32
CA ALA A 64 1.50 2.36 2.78
C ALA A 64 0.50 1.29 3.26
N ILE A 65 -0.69 1.25 2.64
CA ILE A 65 -1.71 0.24 2.97
C ILE A 65 -1.20 -1.18 2.65
N ARG A 66 -0.51 -1.36 1.51
CA ARG A 66 0.10 -2.64 1.17
C ARG A 66 1.14 -3.06 2.20
N PHE A 67 2.10 -2.20 2.55
CA PHE A 67 3.10 -2.50 3.59
C PHE A 67 2.48 -2.90 4.91
N GLN A 68 1.44 -2.16 5.35
CA GLN A 68 0.72 -2.48 6.58
C GLN A 68 0.08 -3.87 6.51
N ALA A 69 -0.48 -4.27 5.37
CA ALA A 69 -1.04 -5.60 5.19
C ALA A 69 0.02 -6.71 5.33
N TYR A 70 1.21 -6.52 4.74
CA TYR A 70 2.32 -7.48 4.91
C TYR A 70 2.78 -7.57 6.37
N GLU A 71 2.92 -6.43 7.05
CA GLU A 71 3.29 -6.42 8.48
C GLU A 71 2.27 -7.21 9.30
N ARG A 72 0.97 -6.99 9.05
CA ARG A 72 -0.10 -7.74 9.72
C ARG A 72 -0.05 -9.23 9.40
N MET A 73 0.28 -9.63 8.18
CA MET A 73 0.41 -11.06 7.83
C MET A 73 1.63 -11.70 8.48
N ALA A 74 2.75 -10.98 8.54
CA ALA A 74 3.92 -11.44 9.27
C ALA A 74 3.62 -11.60 10.76
N LEU A 75 2.94 -10.63 11.37
CA LEU A 75 2.49 -10.71 12.77
C LEU A 75 1.52 -11.87 13.00
N PHE A 76 0.58 -12.11 12.09
CA PHE A 76 -0.32 -13.25 12.15
C PHE A 76 0.47 -14.57 12.21
N LEU A 77 1.41 -14.76 11.28
CA LEU A 77 2.28 -15.94 11.21
C LEU A 77 3.09 -16.14 12.50
N GLU A 78 3.70 -15.08 13.02
CA GLU A 78 4.43 -15.12 14.29
C GLU A 78 3.53 -15.42 15.49
N ARG A 79 2.27 -14.96 15.46
CA ARG A 79 1.30 -15.20 16.53
C ARG A 79 0.77 -16.62 16.52
N ILE A 80 0.56 -17.24 15.37
CA ILE A 80 0.11 -18.65 15.34
C ILE A 80 1.25 -19.64 15.58
N ASN A 81 2.51 -19.18 15.58
CA ASN A 81 3.69 -20.02 15.80
C ASN A 81 3.66 -20.69 17.19
N PRO A 82 3.68 -22.03 17.31
CA PRO A 82 3.53 -22.72 18.60
C PRO A 82 4.47 -22.25 19.72
N PRO A 83 5.78 -22.00 19.49
CA PRO A 83 6.69 -21.46 20.49
C PRO A 83 6.26 -20.10 21.05
N ASN A 84 5.58 -19.28 20.23
CA ASN A 84 5.07 -17.97 20.64
C ASN A 84 3.63 -18.04 21.17
N LEU A 85 2.83 -18.97 20.65
CA LEU A 85 1.40 -19.09 20.95
C LEU A 85 1.16 -19.75 22.31
N ILE A 86 1.79 -20.89 22.56
CA ILE A 86 1.56 -21.72 23.76
C ILE A 86 1.78 -20.91 25.05
N PRO A 87 2.91 -20.18 25.23
CA PRO A 87 3.15 -19.45 26.47
C PRO A 87 2.14 -18.32 26.72
N ARG A 88 1.49 -17.79 25.68
CA ARG A 88 0.51 -16.70 25.82
C ARG A 88 -0.87 -17.19 26.24
N ILE A 89 -1.21 -18.45 25.95
CA ILE A 89 -2.57 -18.96 26.14
C ILE A 89 -2.66 -20.05 27.21
N MET A 90 -1.59 -20.81 27.45
CA MET A 90 -1.60 -21.92 28.39
C MET A 90 -1.76 -21.42 29.83
N THR A 91 -2.66 -22.04 30.58
CA THR A 91 -2.86 -21.74 32.01
C THR A 91 -2.35 -22.89 32.89
N PRO A 92 -1.87 -22.60 34.12
CA PRO A 92 -1.42 -23.65 35.04
C PRO A 92 -2.55 -24.64 35.36
N GLY A 93 -2.25 -25.94 35.30
CA GLY A 93 -3.21 -27.01 35.62
C GLY A 93 -4.28 -27.26 34.53
N GLN A 94 -4.11 -26.68 33.34
CA GLN A 94 -5.00 -26.91 32.20
C GLN A 94 -4.86 -28.35 31.67
N SER A 95 -5.97 -28.98 31.30
CA SER A 95 -5.93 -30.27 30.61
C SER A 95 -5.52 -30.14 29.15
N ALA A 96 -5.00 -31.22 28.58
CA ALA A 96 -4.61 -31.30 27.17
C ALA A 96 -5.77 -30.93 26.22
N GLY A 97 -6.98 -31.42 26.50
CA GLY A 97 -8.17 -31.06 25.72
C GLY A 97 -8.56 -29.59 25.86
N GLY A 98 -8.37 -29.01 27.05
CA GLY A 98 -8.58 -27.58 27.28
C GLY A 98 -7.61 -26.73 26.45
N LEU A 99 -6.33 -27.09 26.46
CA LEU A 99 -5.29 -26.41 25.68
C LEU A 99 -5.53 -26.54 24.17
N GLN A 100 -5.90 -27.74 23.70
CA GLN A 100 -6.25 -27.98 22.29
C GLN A 100 -7.38 -27.08 21.81
N ALA A 101 -8.47 -26.98 22.59
CA ALA A 101 -9.61 -26.13 22.24
C ALA A 101 -9.22 -24.64 22.19
N GLN A 102 -8.38 -24.21 23.13
CA GLN A 102 -7.89 -22.83 23.17
C GLN A 102 -6.95 -22.51 22.00
N LEU A 103 -6.05 -23.42 21.62
CA LEU A 103 -5.19 -23.28 20.44
C LEU A 103 -6.03 -23.08 19.17
N HIS A 104 -7.00 -23.97 18.93
CA HIS A 104 -7.89 -23.86 17.76
C HIS A 104 -8.65 -22.54 17.72
N ARG A 105 -9.15 -22.09 18.87
CA ARG A 105 -9.83 -20.81 18.98
C ARG A 105 -8.88 -19.65 18.67
N SER A 106 -7.71 -19.60 19.30
CA SER A 106 -6.75 -18.51 19.09
C SER A 106 -6.26 -18.42 17.65
N ILE A 107 -6.01 -19.56 16.98
CA ILE A 107 -5.61 -19.58 15.56
C ILE A 107 -6.74 -19.03 14.67
N ARG A 108 -7.99 -19.42 14.95
CA ARG A 108 -9.16 -18.91 14.20
C ARG A 108 -9.35 -17.42 14.39
N ASP A 109 -9.33 -16.96 15.64
CA ASP A 109 -9.57 -15.55 15.98
C ASP A 109 -8.50 -14.66 15.33
N GLU A 110 -7.21 -15.05 15.39
CA GLU A 110 -6.13 -14.31 14.73
C GLU A 110 -6.25 -14.32 13.20
N TYR A 111 -6.72 -15.42 12.61
CA TYR A 111 -6.96 -15.50 11.16
C TYR A 111 -8.11 -14.59 10.73
N GLU A 112 -9.23 -14.61 11.44
CA GLU A 112 -10.40 -13.76 11.16
C GLU A 112 -10.07 -12.27 11.30
N HIS A 113 -9.28 -11.91 12.31
CA HIS A 113 -8.79 -10.53 12.50
C HIS A 113 -7.91 -10.01 11.36
N ASN A 114 -7.30 -10.91 10.59
CA ASN A 114 -6.32 -10.61 9.56
C ASN A 114 -6.81 -10.95 8.15
N LEU A 115 -7.96 -11.61 8.01
CA LEU A 115 -8.51 -12.09 6.74
C LEU A 115 -8.70 -10.98 5.70
N SER A 116 -9.04 -9.77 6.12
CA SER A 116 -9.24 -8.62 5.21
C SER A 116 -7.95 -8.17 4.52
N GLN A 117 -6.78 -8.51 5.08
CA GLN A 117 -5.48 -8.11 4.53
C GLN A 117 -5.12 -8.89 3.27
N GLN A 118 -5.79 -10.01 2.99
CA GLN A 118 -5.57 -10.81 1.77
C GLN A 118 -5.74 -9.98 0.49
N LEU A 119 -6.54 -8.90 0.54
CA LEU A 119 -6.79 -8.00 -0.59
C LEU A 119 -5.55 -7.21 -1.04
N TYR A 120 -4.49 -7.14 -0.22
CA TYR A 120 -3.35 -6.26 -0.42
C TYR A 120 -2.01 -6.99 -0.62
N ILE A 121 -2.03 -8.32 -0.58
CA ILE A 121 -0.87 -9.19 -0.85
C ILE A 121 -1.12 -10.03 -2.12
N SER A 122 -0.09 -10.64 -2.72
CA SER A 122 -0.35 -11.54 -3.86
C SER A 122 -1.07 -12.82 -3.45
N ASP A 123 -1.77 -13.41 -4.42
CA ASP A 123 -2.36 -14.73 -4.31
C ASP A 123 -1.31 -15.79 -3.92
N VAL A 124 -0.08 -15.67 -4.41
CA VAL A 124 1.01 -16.62 -4.11
C VAL A 124 1.36 -16.57 -2.63
N SER A 125 1.59 -15.38 -2.09
CA SER A 125 1.87 -15.21 -0.65
C SER A 125 0.68 -15.59 0.20
N TRP A 126 -0.54 -15.29 -0.26
CA TRP A 126 -1.74 -15.66 0.47
C TRP A 126 -1.89 -17.18 0.61
N VAL A 127 -1.65 -17.94 -0.46
CA VAL A 127 -1.66 -19.41 -0.42
C VAL A 127 -0.64 -19.94 0.59
N LEU A 128 0.56 -19.34 0.67
CA LEU A 128 1.57 -19.73 1.66
C LEU A 128 1.08 -19.47 3.10
N VAL A 129 0.43 -18.33 3.35
CA VAL A 129 -0.15 -18.00 4.66
C VAL A 129 -1.25 -18.98 5.05
N GLN A 130 -2.15 -19.32 4.12
CA GLN A 130 -3.21 -20.30 4.36
C GLN A 130 -2.64 -21.68 4.68
N LYS A 131 -1.65 -22.13 3.89
CA LYS A 131 -0.95 -23.39 4.13
C LYS A 131 -0.29 -23.42 5.50
N ALA A 132 0.41 -22.36 5.90
CA ALA A 132 1.02 -22.28 7.22
C ALA A 132 -0.02 -22.42 8.34
N LYS A 133 -1.17 -21.75 8.23
CA LYS A 133 -2.27 -21.87 9.19
C LYS A 133 -2.83 -23.30 9.25
N GLU A 134 -3.01 -23.95 8.10
CA GLU A 134 -3.52 -25.32 8.02
C GLU A 134 -2.56 -26.32 8.65
N GLU A 135 -1.26 -26.19 8.38
CA GLU A 135 -0.21 -27.05 8.95
C GLU A 135 -0.13 -26.90 10.49
N VAL A 136 -0.20 -25.67 11.01
CA VAL A 136 -0.25 -25.45 12.47
C VAL A 136 -1.51 -26.10 13.06
N THR A 137 -2.66 -25.95 12.41
CA THR A 137 -3.91 -26.61 12.83
C THR A 137 -3.78 -28.14 12.80
N GLY A 138 -3.14 -28.68 11.76
CA GLY A 138 -2.83 -30.10 11.61
C GLY A 138 -1.91 -30.60 12.71
N LEU A 139 -0.89 -29.83 13.08
CA LEU A 139 0.01 -30.14 14.20
C LEU A 139 -0.74 -30.24 15.52
N VAL A 140 -1.66 -29.29 15.81
CA VAL A 140 -2.51 -29.35 17.02
C VAL A 140 -3.30 -30.66 17.05
N ASN A 141 -3.90 -31.06 15.93
CA ASN A 141 -4.69 -32.29 15.83
C ASN A 141 -3.83 -33.55 15.94
N LEU A 142 -2.62 -33.54 15.36
CA LEU A 142 -1.67 -34.64 15.45
C LEU A 142 -1.27 -34.88 16.90
N VAL A 143 -0.95 -33.84 17.65
CA VAL A 143 -0.60 -33.96 19.08
C VAL A 143 -1.79 -34.47 19.89
N ALA A 144 -3.01 -33.99 19.59
CA ALA A 144 -4.23 -34.48 20.24
C ALA A 144 -4.52 -35.97 19.99
N SER A 145 -4.03 -36.55 18.89
CA SER A 145 -4.12 -38.01 18.68
C SER A 145 -3.13 -38.83 19.53
N LYS A 146 -2.08 -38.18 20.06
CA LYS A 146 -1.01 -38.83 20.85
C LYS A 146 -1.18 -38.64 22.35
N VAL A 147 -1.78 -37.53 22.78
CA VAL A 147 -1.99 -37.16 24.19
C VAL A 147 -3.48 -37.18 24.48
N LYS A 148 -3.91 -37.92 25.50
CA LYS A 148 -5.33 -38.00 25.86
C LYS A 148 -5.82 -36.67 26.43
N SER A 149 -7.09 -36.36 26.21
CA SER A 149 -7.73 -35.09 26.57
C SER A 149 -7.66 -34.76 28.07
N ASP A 150 -7.66 -35.79 28.92
CA ASP A 150 -7.62 -35.72 30.38
C ASP A 150 -6.19 -35.60 30.96
N GLU A 151 -5.16 -35.75 30.12
CA GLU A 151 -3.77 -35.56 30.54
C GLU A 151 -3.42 -34.08 30.74
N ASP A 152 -2.24 -33.85 31.31
CA ASP A 152 -1.71 -32.51 31.56
C ASP A 152 -1.42 -31.73 30.26
N GLY A 153 -1.85 -30.47 30.23
CA GLY A 153 -1.62 -29.56 29.10
C GLY A 153 -0.14 -29.23 28.89
N GLY A 154 0.68 -29.28 29.94
CA GLY A 154 2.14 -29.15 29.82
C GLY A 154 2.77 -30.28 29.00
N LYS A 155 2.26 -31.52 29.16
CA LYS A 155 2.68 -32.64 28.31
C LYS A 155 2.28 -32.42 26.84
N PHE A 156 1.06 -31.93 26.60
CA PHE A 156 0.60 -31.59 25.24
C PHE A 156 1.50 -30.51 24.60
N ALA A 157 1.80 -29.44 25.34
CA ALA A 157 2.68 -28.36 24.88
C ALA A 157 4.08 -28.86 24.52
N SER A 158 4.67 -29.69 25.38
CA SER A 158 6.01 -30.25 25.18
C SER A 158 6.09 -31.13 23.92
N GLU A 159 5.11 -32.01 23.72
CA GLU A 159 5.02 -32.86 22.53
C GLU A 159 4.84 -32.01 21.26
N MET A 160 4.00 -30.97 21.31
CA MET A 160 3.78 -30.06 20.19
C MET A 160 5.04 -29.32 19.77
N LEU A 161 5.80 -28.79 20.73
CA LEU A 161 7.06 -28.10 20.46
C LEU A 161 8.10 -29.07 19.91
N THR A 162 8.15 -30.30 20.43
CA THR A 162 9.08 -31.34 19.96
C THR A 162 8.82 -31.72 18.51
N ILE A 163 7.56 -32.01 18.15
CA ILE A 163 7.19 -32.36 16.77
C ILE A 163 7.42 -31.17 15.83
N GLY A 164 7.03 -29.96 16.25
CA GLY A 164 7.18 -28.74 15.46
C GLY A 164 8.63 -28.41 15.13
N PHE A 165 9.57 -28.68 16.04
CA PHE A 165 11.00 -28.42 15.83
C PHE A 165 11.68 -29.43 14.88
N VAL A 166 11.13 -30.64 14.77
CA VAL A 166 11.69 -31.73 13.95
C VAL A 166 11.32 -31.57 12.46
N ALA A 167 10.26 -30.84 12.15
CA ALA A 167 9.86 -30.55 10.78
C ALA A 167 10.90 -29.64 10.08
N LYS A 168 11.82 -30.24 9.32
CA LYS A 168 12.69 -29.49 8.39
C LYS A 168 11.80 -28.63 7.48
N ASN A 169 12.00 -27.31 7.54
CA ASN A 169 11.21 -26.25 6.89
C ASN A 169 9.84 -26.04 7.56
N ASN A 170 9.84 -25.28 8.66
CA ASN A 170 8.62 -24.79 9.30
C ASN A 170 7.77 -24.02 8.27
N PRO A 171 6.50 -24.42 8.03
CA PRO A 171 5.61 -23.75 7.09
C PRO A 171 5.43 -22.26 7.37
N ILE A 172 5.55 -21.84 8.63
CA ILE A 172 5.52 -20.43 9.03
C ILE A 172 6.72 -19.67 8.46
N ASP A 173 7.92 -20.23 8.57
CA ASP A 173 9.15 -19.60 8.07
C ASP A 173 9.10 -19.48 6.55
N VAL A 174 8.61 -20.51 5.86
CA VAL A 174 8.39 -20.49 4.40
C VAL A 174 7.41 -19.37 4.01
N ALA A 175 6.31 -19.21 4.74
CA ALA A 175 5.35 -18.14 4.47
C ALA A 175 5.93 -16.75 4.77
N LEU A 176 6.69 -16.59 5.87
CA LEU A 176 7.38 -15.35 6.20
C LEU A 176 8.39 -14.96 5.13
N ASP A 177 9.16 -15.92 4.63
CA ASP A 177 10.13 -15.68 3.56
C ASP A 177 9.45 -15.38 2.23
N GLY A 178 8.31 -16.02 1.94
CA GLY A 178 7.45 -15.66 0.81
C GLY A 178 7.00 -14.20 0.85
N LEU A 179 6.49 -13.73 2.00
CA LEU A 179 6.10 -12.34 2.20
C LEU A 179 7.28 -11.37 2.03
N LYS A 180 8.44 -11.69 2.60
CA LYS A 180 9.67 -10.87 2.47
C LYS A 180 10.12 -10.77 1.01
N GLU A 181 10.10 -11.88 0.29
CA GLU A 181 10.52 -11.93 -1.11
C GLU A 181 9.58 -11.13 -2.01
N GLU A 182 8.28 -11.17 -1.75
CA GLU A 182 7.32 -10.35 -2.47
C GLU A 182 7.56 -8.86 -2.24
N ILE A 183 7.80 -8.44 -0.99
CA ILE A 183 8.17 -7.05 -0.69
C ILE A 183 9.42 -6.63 -1.45
N ARG A 184 10.46 -7.47 -1.46
CA ARG A 184 11.74 -7.18 -2.15
C ARG A 184 11.63 -7.09 -3.66
N LYS A 185 10.66 -7.78 -4.27
CA LYS A 185 10.41 -7.76 -5.71
C LYS A 185 9.42 -6.67 -6.12
N GLY A 186 8.45 -6.38 -5.26
CA GLY A 186 7.33 -5.49 -5.54
C GLY A 186 7.57 -4.02 -5.19
N PHE A 187 8.65 -3.71 -4.47
CA PHE A 187 9.05 -2.37 -4.01
C PHE A 187 10.57 -2.21 -4.10
#